data_AF-A0A662RF20-F1
#
_entry.id   AF-A0A662RF20-F1
#
_cell.length_a   1.000
_cell.length_b   1.000
_cell.length_c   1.000
_cell.angle_alpha   90.00
_cell.angle_beta   90.00
_cell.angle_gamma   90.00
#
_symmetry.space_group_name_H-M   'P 1'
#
loop_
_entity.id
_entity.type
_entity.pdbx_description
1 polymer ?
#
loop_
_entity_poly.entity_id
_entity_poly.type
_entity_poly.pdbx_seq_one_letter_code
_entity_poly.pdbx_strand_id
1 'polypeptide(L)'
;MTDQQQPLVKEEKEEKKEAKEKKEEKKDIVEEAVAMTEEEFEAEVKEATEDMKEWQREREQEYLRRVGFEERKREDKVQFIKRIENGIIGRTYNDKYPNGWFWGFRGDNKNPMSDKELKEIEDIQKFYAFRKGKIQMPELPAVRREVTEKAFERKGGVYKVGGHEEPDAWLVQQWANQAGVSTEVREAIPADEQAKATVRAYMGAQFVDATVIHQFTISRELIAFEIVEKMEKDGKKAIEGYDEEGRPILTQEAKYRIYKRFMHFRNFAIRDAISKAARIAQLKILNKEWREEEEIEAEASEVKMVHEEGR
;
A
#
# COMPACT_ATOMS: atom_id res chain seq x y z
N MET A 1 15.90 -66.91 -39.76
CA MET A 1 16.50 -66.98 -38.41
C MET A 1 16.75 -65.56 -37.96
N THR A 2 15.82 -65.07 -37.15
CA THR A 2 15.77 -63.77 -36.49
C THR A 2 16.32 -63.92 -35.09
N ASP A 3 17.16 -62.98 -34.64
CA ASP A 3 17.17 -62.51 -33.24
C ASP A 3 18.02 -61.24 -33.13
N GLN A 4 17.33 -60.11 -33.01
CA GLN A 4 17.84 -58.88 -32.42
C GLN A 4 16.69 -58.23 -31.66
N GLN A 5 16.66 -58.37 -30.33
CA GLN A 5 15.84 -57.56 -29.44
C GLN A 5 16.32 -57.75 -28.00
N GLN A 6 16.98 -56.72 -27.44
CA GLN A 6 16.94 -56.31 -26.03
C GLN A 6 18.01 -55.22 -25.79
N PRO A 7 17.59 -53.94 -25.73
CA PRO A 7 17.83 -53.22 -24.48
C PRO A 7 16.68 -52.28 -24.01
N LEU A 8 15.56 -52.18 -24.71
CA LEU A 8 14.53 -51.14 -24.48
C LEU A 8 13.55 -51.35 -23.29
N VAL A 9 13.64 -52.44 -22.53
CA VAL A 9 12.60 -52.80 -21.52
C VAL A 9 12.95 -52.36 -20.09
N LYS A 10 14.20 -51.95 -19.81
CA LYS A 10 14.62 -51.57 -18.45
C LYS A 10 14.34 -50.10 -18.11
N GLU A 11 14.53 -49.17 -19.04
CA GLU A 11 14.35 -47.73 -18.77
C GLU A 11 12.86 -47.34 -18.58
N GLU A 12 11.92 -47.95 -19.32
CA GLU A 12 10.47 -47.68 -19.12
C GLU A 12 9.92 -48.14 -17.76
N LYS A 13 10.61 -49.06 -17.07
CA LYS A 13 10.17 -49.56 -15.76
C LYS A 13 10.58 -48.67 -14.59
N GLU A 14 11.66 -47.91 -14.72
CA GLU A 14 12.09 -46.95 -13.69
C GLU A 14 11.26 -45.65 -13.75
N GLU A 15 10.99 -45.11 -14.94
CA GLU A 15 10.14 -43.92 -15.08
C GLU A 15 8.68 -44.15 -14.62
N LYS A 16 8.14 -45.36 -14.82
CA LYS A 16 6.79 -45.71 -14.34
C LYS A 16 6.70 -45.89 -12.83
N LYS A 17 7.82 -46.13 -12.14
CA LYS A 17 7.86 -46.28 -10.68
C LYS A 17 7.92 -44.91 -9.99
N GLU A 18 8.75 -44.00 -10.50
CA GLU A 18 8.86 -42.62 -10.04
C GLU A 18 7.58 -41.79 -10.28
N ALA A 19 6.88 -42.04 -11.39
CA ALA A 19 5.60 -41.39 -11.68
C ALA A 19 4.43 -41.89 -10.81
N LYS A 20 4.56 -43.07 -10.19
CA LYS A 20 3.53 -43.65 -9.32
C LYS A 20 3.69 -43.16 -7.87
N GLU A 21 4.92 -43.06 -7.37
CA GLU A 21 5.22 -42.50 -6.05
C GLU A 21 4.84 -41.00 -5.96
N LYS A 22 5.13 -40.20 -7.00
CA LYS A 22 4.69 -38.78 -7.06
C LYS A 22 3.17 -38.58 -7.19
N LYS A 23 2.42 -39.63 -7.53
CA LYS A 23 0.96 -39.59 -7.68
C LYS A 23 0.24 -40.08 -6.42
N GLU A 24 0.87 -40.94 -5.62
CA GLU A 24 0.42 -41.31 -4.28
C GLU A 24 0.72 -40.19 -3.26
N GLU A 25 1.91 -39.57 -3.29
CA GLU A 25 2.19 -38.38 -2.45
C GLU A 25 1.24 -37.20 -2.73
N LYS A 26 0.88 -36.96 -4.00
CA LYS A 26 -0.11 -35.93 -4.35
C LYS A 26 -1.55 -36.32 -4.00
N LYS A 27 -1.84 -37.59 -3.74
CA LYS A 27 -3.17 -38.02 -3.30
C LYS A 27 -3.31 -37.82 -1.79
N ASP A 28 -2.26 -38.12 -1.04
CA ASP A 28 -2.23 -37.91 0.41
C ASP A 28 -2.20 -36.40 0.78
N ILE A 29 -1.53 -35.55 -0.02
CA ILE A 29 -1.53 -34.08 0.19
C ILE A 29 -2.89 -33.44 -0.20
N VAL A 30 -3.71 -34.10 -1.02
CA VAL A 30 -5.02 -33.57 -1.45
C VAL A 30 -6.16 -34.03 -0.54
N GLU A 31 -6.04 -35.17 0.15
CA GLU A 31 -7.01 -35.58 1.17
C GLU A 31 -6.83 -34.84 2.51
N GLU A 32 -5.67 -34.26 2.79
CA GLU A 32 -5.46 -33.36 3.95
C GLU A 32 -6.02 -31.94 3.74
N ALA A 33 -6.60 -31.64 2.57
CA ALA A 33 -7.06 -30.29 2.22
C ALA A 33 -8.56 -30.02 2.42
N VAL A 34 -9.43 -31.01 2.67
CA VAL A 34 -10.86 -30.75 2.93
C VAL A 34 -11.48 -31.83 3.81
N ALA A 35 -11.22 -31.77 5.11
CA ALA A 35 -12.11 -32.37 6.11
C ALA A 35 -12.25 -31.41 7.29
N MET A 36 -12.78 -30.21 7.02
CA MET A 36 -13.30 -29.37 8.09
C MET A 36 -14.32 -30.20 8.87
N THR A 37 -14.14 -30.29 10.17
CA THR A 37 -15.10 -30.93 11.05
C THR A 37 -16.41 -30.11 11.07
N GLU A 38 -17.54 -30.75 11.36
CA GLU A 38 -18.85 -30.07 11.44
C GLU A 38 -18.81 -28.88 12.43
N GLU A 39 -17.99 -28.99 13.49
CA GLU A 39 -17.74 -27.94 14.47
C GLU A 39 -16.92 -26.76 13.91
N GLU A 40 -15.90 -27.01 13.07
CA GLU A 40 -15.13 -25.96 12.40
C GLU A 40 -15.97 -25.25 11.33
N PHE A 41 -16.84 -25.98 10.62
CA PHE A 41 -17.78 -25.38 9.68
C PHE A 41 -18.84 -24.53 10.39
N GLU A 42 -19.36 -24.97 11.54
CA GLU A 42 -20.27 -24.13 12.34
C GLU A 42 -19.58 -22.90 12.92
N ALA A 43 -18.29 -23.01 13.31
CA ALA A 43 -17.50 -21.89 13.80
C ALA A 43 -17.23 -20.87 12.68
N GLU A 44 -16.84 -21.32 11.49
CA GLU A 44 -16.59 -20.46 10.33
C GLU A 44 -17.89 -19.83 9.81
N VAL A 45 -19.02 -20.56 9.83
CA VAL A 45 -20.34 -19.98 9.50
C VAL A 45 -20.76 -18.95 10.55
N LYS A 46 -20.53 -19.19 11.85
CA LYS A 46 -20.79 -18.21 12.91
C LYS A 46 -19.92 -16.96 12.72
N GLU A 47 -18.63 -17.13 12.53
CA GLU A 47 -17.66 -16.06 12.26
C GLU A 47 -18.07 -15.27 11.01
N ALA A 48 -18.38 -15.94 9.90
CA ALA A 48 -18.86 -15.29 8.68
C ALA A 48 -20.19 -14.54 8.88
N THR A 49 -21.10 -15.05 9.74
CA THR A 49 -22.33 -14.31 10.08
C THR A 49 -22.09 -13.13 11.01
N GLU A 50 -21.08 -13.18 11.87
CA GLU A 50 -20.64 -12.07 12.72
C GLU A 50 -19.93 -11.00 11.90
N ASP A 51 -19.06 -11.39 10.99
CA ASP A 51 -18.41 -10.53 9.99
C ASP A 51 -19.43 -9.83 9.09
N MET A 52 -20.45 -10.55 8.64
CA MET A 52 -21.55 -9.94 7.87
C MET A 52 -22.31 -8.89 8.70
N LYS A 53 -22.55 -9.13 10.00
CA LYS A 53 -23.23 -8.18 10.89
C LYS A 53 -22.34 -6.98 11.20
N GLU A 54 -21.04 -7.18 11.37
CA GLU A 54 -20.06 -6.10 11.56
C GLU A 54 -19.92 -5.22 10.33
N TRP A 55 -19.80 -5.83 9.16
CA TRP A 55 -19.79 -5.12 7.89
C TRP A 55 -21.07 -4.32 7.65
N GLN A 56 -22.25 -4.87 8.00
CA GLN A 56 -23.51 -4.14 7.97
C GLN A 56 -23.51 -2.94 8.94
N ARG A 57 -22.98 -3.10 10.16
CA ARG A 57 -22.87 -2.03 11.16
C ARG A 57 -21.97 -0.89 10.66
N GLU A 58 -20.80 -1.20 10.11
CA GLU A 58 -19.89 -0.19 9.56
C GLU A 58 -20.53 0.58 8.40
N ARG A 59 -21.22 -0.12 7.50
CA ARG A 59 -21.95 0.53 6.40
C ARG A 59 -23.09 1.42 6.87
N GLU A 60 -23.82 1.02 7.91
CA GLU A 60 -24.86 1.86 8.52
C GLU A 60 -24.28 3.11 9.17
N GLN A 61 -23.15 3.00 9.87
CA GLN A 61 -22.46 4.13 10.48
C GLN A 61 -21.95 5.11 9.43
N GLU A 62 -21.36 4.60 8.35
CA GLU A 62 -20.91 5.42 7.22
C GLU A 62 -22.07 6.15 6.55
N TYR A 63 -23.21 5.49 6.37
CA TYR A 63 -24.43 6.13 5.87
C TYR A 63 -24.84 7.32 6.76
N LEU A 64 -24.83 7.16 8.09
CA LEU A 64 -25.19 8.23 9.01
C LEU A 64 -24.24 9.43 8.90
N ARG A 65 -22.94 9.19 8.75
CA ARG A 65 -21.94 10.26 8.52
C ARG A 65 -22.27 11.06 7.26
N ARG A 66 -22.60 10.38 6.15
CA ARG A 66 -22.88 11.01 4.86
C ARG A 66 -24.19 11.81 4.83
N VAL A 67 -25.18 11.37 5.61
CA VAL A 67 -26.48 12.06 5.73
C VAL A 67 -26.43 13.21 6.76
N GLY A 68 -25.26 13.49 7.32
CA GLY A 68 -24.99 14.66 8.17
C GLY A 68 -25.26 14.45 9.65
N PHE A 69 -25.19 13.21 10.15
CA PHE A 69 -25.14 12.97 11.59
C PHE A 69 -23.71 13.18 12.12
N GLU A 70 -23.57 13.95 13.18
CA GLU A 70 -22.32 14.13 13.91
C GLU A 70 -22.03 12.91 14.79
N GLU A 71 -20.84 12.33 14.64
CA GLU A 71 -20.39 11.21 15.45
C GLU A 71 -19.80 11.69 16.78
N ARG A 72 -20.27 11.12 17.90
CA ARG A 72 -19.74 11.33 19.25
C ARG A 72 -19.38 9.98 19.86
N LYS A 73 -18.09 9.74 20.03
CA LYS A 73 -17.56 8.56 20.72
C LYS A 73 -17.44 8.82 22.22
N ARG A 74 -17.95 7.90 23.03
CA ARG A 74 -17.73 7.82 24.47
C ARG A 74 -17.19 6.43 24.80
N GLU A 75 -16.64 6.25 25.99
CA GLU A 75 -16.02 4.98 26.42
C GLU A 75 -16.95 3.76 26.27
N ASP A 76 -18.26 3.95 26.45
CA ASP A 76 -19.28 2.89 26.49
C ASP A 76 -20.22 2.86 25.27
N LYS A 77 -20.14 3.84 24.36
CA LYS A 77 -21.10 3.99 23.25
C LYS A 77 -20.63 4.92 22.14
N VAL A 78 -21.17 4.68 20.95
CA VAL A 78 -21.06 5.58 19.79
C VAL A 78 -22.43 6.18 19.50
N GLN A 79 -22.52 7.51 19.42
CA GLN A 79 -23.76 8.22 19.14
C GLN A 79 -23.63 9.06 17.87
N PHE A 80 -24.57 8.89 16.95
CA PHE A 80 -24.74 9.73 15.77
C PHE A 80 -25.89 10.69 16.02
N ILE A 81 -25.68 12.00 15.96
CA ILE A 81 -26.67 13.02 16.33
C ILE A 81 -26.85 14.01 15.18
N LYS A 82 -28.11 14.33 14.83
CA LYS A 82 -28.45 15.33 13.81
C LYS A 82 -29.53 16.27 14.34
N ARG A 83 -29.32 17.58 14.16
CA ARG A 83 -30.35 18.60 14.43
C ARG A 83 -31.30 18.66 13.24
N ILE A 84 -32.60 18.64 13.51
CA ILE A 84 -33.68 18.80 12.53
C ILE A 84 -34.51 20.03 12.91
N GLU A 85 -35.35 20.51 11.99
CA GLU A 85 -36.14 21.75 12.20
C GLU A 85 -36.92 21.75 13.53
N ASN A 86 -37.45 20.59 13.93
CA ASN A 86 -38.32 20.44 15.11
C ASN A 86 -37.67 19.73 16.31
N GLY A 87 -36.33 19.62 16.34
CA GLY A 87 -35.63 19.01 17.47
C GLY A 87 -34.32 18.33 17.11
N ILE A 88 -33.98 17.27 17.84
CA ILE A 88 -32.75 16.50 17.62
C ILE A 88 -33.10 15.03 17.52
N ILE A 89 -32.50 14.35 16.56
CA ILE A 89 -32.56 12.89 16.43
C ILE A 89 -31.16 12.31 16.59
N GLY A 90 -31.08 11.09 17.08
CA GLY A 90 -29.82 10.37 17.14
C GLY A 90 -29.97 8.87 17.11
N ARG A 91 -28.89 8.18 16.76
CA ARG A 91 -28.77 6.73 16.81
C ARG A 91 -27.61 6.35 17.70
N THR A 92 -27.87 5.55 18.74
CA THR A 92 -26.85 5.10 19.68
C THR A 92 -26.53 3.63 19.43
N TYR A 93 -25.24 3.31 19.31
CA TYR A 93 -24.68 1.96 19.27
C TYR A 93 -23.93 1.70 20.58
N ASN A 94 -24.24 0.60 21.25
CA ASN A 94 -23.58 0.12 22.47
C ASN A 94 -23.84 -1.40 22.63
N ASP A 95 -23.30 -2.02 23.68
CA ASP A 95 -23.44 -3.47 23.91
C ASP A 95 -24.91 -3.92 24.04
N LYS A 96 -25.77 -3.04 24.58
CA LYS A 96 -27.21 -3.30 24.71
C LYS A 96 -27.96 -3.17 23.38
N TYR A 97 -27.48 -2.30 22.48
CA TYR A 97 -28.06 -2.01 21.18
C TYR A 97 -26.97 -2.12 20.10
N PRO A 98 -26.48 -3.35 19.81
CA PRO A 98 -25.36 -3.55 18.89
C PRO A 98 -25.69 -3.13 17.46
N ASN A 99 -26.97 -3.21 17.08
CA ASN A 99 -27.48 -2.77 15.78
C ASN A 99 -27.95 -1.31 15.78
N GLY A 100 -27.79 -0.58 16.88
CA GLY A 100 -28.17 0.81 17.02
C GLY A 100 -29.67 1.05 17.27
N TRP A 101 -29.99 1.99 18.15
CA TRP A 101 -31.36 2.43 18.44
C TRP A 101 -31.55 3.93 18.17
N PHE A 102 -32.64 4.29 17.48
CA PHE A 102 -33.01 5.68 17.23
C PHE A 102 -33.76 6.28 18.40
N TRP A 103 -33.40 7.51 18.74
CA TRP A 103 -34.06 8.36 19.71
C TRP A 103 -34.18 9.78 19.16
N GLY A 104 -35.06 10.57 19.75
CA GLY A 104 -35.17 11.98 19.41
C GLY A 104 -35.85 12.78 20.52
N PHE A 105 -35.59 14.08 20.51
CA PHE A 105 -36.19 15.04 21.43
C PHE A 105 -36.74 16.22 20.65
N ARG A 106 -37.90 16.73 21.06
CA ARG A 106 -38.51 17.95 20.52
C ARG A 106 -37.92 19.18 21.23
N GLY A 107 -37.62 20.22 20.45
CA GLY A 107 -37.14 21.50 20.99
C GLY A 107 -35.90 21.37 21.89
N ASP A 108 -36.02 21.82 23.14
CA ASP A 108 -34.91 22.00 24.10
C ASP A 108 -34.36 20.70 24.73
N ASN A 109 -34.29 19.59 23.98
CA ASN A 109 -33.71 18.31 24.44
C ASN A 109 -34.39 17.65 25.67
N LYS A 110 -35.57 18.10 26.08
CA LYS A 110 -36.25 17.62 27.30
C LYS A 110 -37.49 16.77 27.05
N ASN A 111 -38.08 16.84 25.85
CA ASN A 111 -39.31 16.12 25.51
C ASN A 111 -39.01 15.00 24.50
N PRO A 112 -38.95 13.72 24.90
CA PRO A 112 -38.64 12.62 23.97
C PRO A 112 -39.76 12.44 22.94
N MET A 113 -39.37 12.13 21.70
CA MET A 113 -40.29 11.74 20.63
C MET A 113 -40.75 10.30 20.81
N SER A 114 -41.99 10.01 20.44
CA SER A 114 -42.51 8.64 20.41
C SER A 114 -41.98 7.87 19.20
N ASP A 115 -42.01 6.54 19.26
CA ASP A 115 -41.59 5.68 18.14
C ASP A 115 -42.39 5.92 16.85
N LYS A 116 -43.69 6.24 16.97
CA LYS A 116 -44.53 6.61 15.82
C LYS A 116 -44.01 7.85 15.12
N GLU A 117 -43.66 8.87 15.89
CA GLU A 117 -43.15 10.14 15.37
C GLU A 117 -41.76 9.97 14.75
N LEU A 118 -40.87 9.19 15.38
CA LEU A 118 -39.56 8.89 14.82
C LEU A 118 -39.66 8.18 13.45
N LYS A 119 -40.65 7.31 13.27
CA LYS A 119 -40.89 6.61 11.99
C LYS A 119 -41.40 7.51 10.87
N GLU A 120 -41.95 8.67 11.20
CA GLU A 120 -42.41 9.67 10.23
C GLU A 120 -41.28 10.59 9.76
N ILE A 121 -40.14 10.62 10.45
CA ILE A 121 -38.99 11.45 10.09
C ILE A 121 -38.29 10.91 8.83
N GLU A 122 -38.13 11.77 7.83
CA GLU A 122 -37.58 11.42 6.51
C GLU A 122 -36.18 10.77 6.60
N ASP A 123 -35.29 11.33 7.43
CA ASP A 123 -33.94 10.77 7.65
C ASP A 123 -33.97 9.32 8.17
N ILE A 124 -34.92 9.02 9.07
CA ILE A 124 -35.08 7.70 9.67
C ILE A 124 -35.70 6.73 8.66
N GLN A 125 -36.67 7.18 7.86
CA GLN A 125 -37.24 6.38 6.77
C GLN A 125 -36.20 6.03 5.71
N LYS A 126 -35.38 7.00 5.30
CA LYS A 126 -34.27 6.80 4.35
C LYS A 126 -33.23 5.83 4.91
N PHE A 127 -32.87 5.93 6.19
CA PHE A 127 -31.99 4.96 6.84
C PHE A 127 -32.55 3.53 6.79
N TYR A 128 -33.83 3.32 7.14
CA TYR A 128 -34.43 1.99 7.06
C TYR A 128 -34.59 1.47 5.63
N ALA A 129 -34.79 2.36 4.65
CA ALA A 129 -34.80 2.01 3.24
C ALA A 129 -33.40 1.59 2.75
N PHE A 130 -32.34 2.29 3.16
CA PHE A 130 -30.94 1.89 2.94
C PHE A 130 -30.63 0.53 3.58
N ARG A 131 -31.05 0.33 4.84
CA ARG A 131 -30.87 -0.95 5.56
C ARG A 131 -31.57 -2.13 4.87
N LYS A 132 -32.70 -1.88 4.21
CA LYS A 132 -33.43 -2.88 3.41
C LYS A 132 -32.89 -3.01 1.98
N GLY A 133 -31.79 -2.35 1.64
CA GLY A 133 -31.17 -2.38 0.30
C GLY A 133 -31.96 -1.64 -0.78
N LYS A 134 -32.97 -0.84 -0.42
CA LYS A 134 -33.82 -0.11 -1.39
C LYS A 134 -33.19 1.16 -1.91
N ILE A 135 -32.21 1.71 -1.18
CA ILE A 135 -31.49 2.93 -1.52
C ILE A 135 -30.00 2.62 -1.41
N GLN A 136 -29.20 3.12 -2.35
CA GLN A 136 -27.75 2.97 -2.32
C GLN A 136 -27.10 3.95 -1.34
N MET A 137 -25.82 3.75 -1.02
CA MET A 137 -25.07 4.67 -0.17
C MET A 137 -25.09 6.07 -0.79
N PRO A 138 -25.49 7.13 -0.05
CA PRO A 138 -25.44 8.49 -0.55
C PRO A 138 -24.01 8.82 -0.99
N GLU A 139 -23.88 9.48 -2.14
CA GLU A 139 -22.60 10.07 -2.53
C GLU A 139 -22.24 11.16 -1.51
N LEU A 140 -20.95 11.27 -1.17
CA LEU A 140 -20.50 12.40 -0.38
C LEU A 140 -20.97 13.67 -1.10
N PRO A 141 -21.63 14.62 -0.41
CA PRO A 141 -21.99 15.88 -1.06
C PRO A 141 -20.71 16.40 -1.68
N ALA A 142 -20.76 16.67 -3.00
CA ALA A 142 -19.63 17.25 -3.70
C ALA A 142 -19.23 18.47 -2.88
N VAL A 143 -18.11 18.36 -2.16
CA VAL A 143 -17.56 19.48 -1.45
C VAL A 143 -17.30 20.44 -2.60
N ARG A 144 -18.17 21.46 -2.75
CA ARG A 144 -17.77 22.72 -3.35
C ARG A 144 -16.69 23.18 -2.39
N ARG A 145 -15.48 22.67 -2.62
CA ARG A 145 -14.28 23.28 -2.16
C ARG A 145 -14.41 24.63 -2.84
N GLU A 146 -14.87 25.63 -2.10
CA GLU A 146 -14.20 26.91 -2.19
C GLU A 146 -12.73 26.52 -2.27
N VAL A 147 -12.14 26.72 -3.44
CA VAL A 147 -10.71 26.62 -3.63
C VAL A 147 -10.21 27.71 -2.69
N THR A 148 -10.08 27.36 -1.42
CA THR A 148 -9.13 28.01 -0.56
C THR A 148 -7.87 27.77 -1.36
N GLU A 149 -7.42 28.83 -2.01
CA GLU A 149 -6.03 29.03 -2.33
C GLU A 149 -5.27 28.93 -1.00
N LYS A 150 -5.22 27.72 -0.42
CA LYS A 150 -4.05 27.32 0.33
C LYS A 150 -2.99 27.36 -0.75
N ALA A 151 -2.34 28.53 -0.85
CA ALA A 151 -1.09 28.69 -1.53
C ALA A 151 -0.32 27.42 -1.22
N PHE A 152 -0.01 26.64 -2.26
CA PHE A 152 0.72 25.40 -2.13
C PHE A 152 1.97 25.77 -1.33
N GLU A 153 1.99 25.45 -0.03
CA GLU A 153 3.11 25.85 0.83
C GLU A 153 4.35 25.31 0.13
N ARG A 154 5.34 26.16 -0.16
CA ARG A 154 6.62 25.71 -0.68
C ARG A 154 7.25 24.79 0.37
N LYS A 155 6.92 23.52 0.29
CA LYS A 155 7.58 22.42 0.98
C LYS A 155 8.83 22.03 0.17
N GLY A 156 9.51 20.98 0.56
CA GLY A 156 10.73 20.57 -0.13
C GLY A 156 11.97 21.32 0.35
N GLY A 157 13.08 20.61 0.35
CA GLY A 157 14.38 21.13 0.74
C GLY A 157 15.50 20.35 0.07
N VAL A 158 16.67 20.51 0.63
CA VAL A 158 17.87 19.77 0.25
C VAL A 158 18.30 18.87 1.41
N TYR A 159 18.88 17.72 1.09
CA TYR A 159 19.46 16.81 2.06
C TYR A 159 20.92 16.53 1.73
N LYS A 160 21.74 16.27 2.76
CA LYS A 160 23.16 16.04 2.55
C LYS A 160 23.44 14.61 2.12
N VAL A 161 24.15 14.44 1.00
CA VAL A 161 24.64 13.16 0.49
C VAL A 161 26.10 13.35 0.10
N GLY A 162 27.00 12.50 0.62
CA GLY A 162 28.40 12.52 0.20
C GLY A 162 29.17 13.83 0.42
N GLY A 163 28.68 14.74 1.27
CA GLY A 163 29.29 16.06 1.49
C GLY A 163 28.65 17.22 0.71
N HIS A 164 27.61 16.94 -0.07
CA HIS A 164 26.92 17.94 -0.91
C HIS A 164 25.41 17.96 -0.63
N GLU A 165 24.70 18.94 -1.19
CA GLU A 165 23.27 19.15 -0.99
C GLU A 165 22.47 18.70 -2.22
N GLU A 166 21.60 17.71 -2.03
CA GLU A 166 20.80 17.10 -3.08
C GLU A 166 19.32 17.49 -2.90
N PRO A 167 18.61 17.96 -3.94
CA PRO A 167 17.23 18.42 -3.81
C PRO A 167 16.28 17.25 -3.64
N ASP A 168 15.31 17.33 -2.73
CA ASP A 168 14.30 16.29 -2.61
C ASP A 168 13.35 16.26 -3.82
N ALA A 169 12.60 15.16 -3.97
CA ALA A 169 11.69 14.96 -5.10
C ALA A 169 10.62 16.07 -5.22
N TRP A 170 10.27 16.70 -4.10
CA TRP A 170 9.23 17.73 -4.08
C TRP A 170 9.75 19.05 -4.63
N LEU A 171 10.96 19.46 -4.22
CA LEU A 171 11.65 20.64 -4.75
C LEU A 171 11.91 20.49 -6.26
N VAL A 172 12.36 19.30 -6.70
CA VAL A 172 12.55 19.02 -8.13
C VAL A 172 11.23 19.11 -8.89
N GLN A 173 10.14 18.56 -8.35
CA GLN A 173 8.82 18.66 -8.98
C GLN A 173 8.35 20.12 -9.09
N GLN A 174 8.66 20.98 -8.12
CA GLN A 174 8.36 22.41 -8.24
C GLN A 174 9.13 23.08 -9.37
N TRP A 175 10.43 22.80 -9.50
CA TRP A 175 11.23 23.32 -10.60
C TRP A 175 10.72 22.84 -11.95
N ALA A 176 10.36 21.55 -12.04
CA ALA A 176 9.77 20.96 -13.24
C ALA A 176 8.47 21.68 -13.63
N ASN A 177 7.55 21.87 -12.68
CA ASN A 177 6.30 22.58 -12.93
C ASN A 177 6.52 24.03 -13.38
N GLN A 178 7.46 24.75 -12.76
CA GLN A 178 7.81 26.13 -13.14
C GLN A 178 8.41 26.22 -14.55
N ALA A 179 9.18 25.22 -14.95
CA ALA A 179 9.78 25.12 -16.28
C ALA A 179 8.83 24.54 -17.35
N GLY A 180 7.60 24.17 -16.99
CA GLY A 180 6.64 23.56 -17.91
C GLY A 180 6.97 22.11 -18.29
N VAL A 181 7.72 21.41 -17.45
CA VAL A 181 8.05 19.99 -17.65
C VAL A 181 6.86 19.12 -17.26
N SER A 182 6.49 18.18 -18.13
CA SER A 182 5.49 17.15 -17.84
C SER A 182 6.14 15.77 -17.72
N THR A 183 5.52 14.85 -16.97
CA THR A 183 6.06 13.49 -16.77
C THR A 183 5.02 12.42 -17.05
N GLU A 184 5.47 11.31 -17.66
CA GLU A 184 4.66 10.15 -18.01
C GLU A 184 5.33 8.88 -17.48
N VAL A 185 4.59 8.03 -16.76
CA VAL A 185 5.10 6.71 -16.37
C VAL A 185 4.99 5.78 -17.58
N ARG A 186 6.13 5.36 -18.12
CA ARG A 186 6.21 4.49 -19.30
C ARG A 186 6.05 3.02 -18.94
N GLU A 187 6.69 2.63 -17.85
CA GLU A 187 6.72 1.24 -17.40
C GLU A 187 6.75 1.22 -15.88
N ALA A 188 5.93 0.37 -15.28
CA ALA A 188 5.93 0.11 -13.85
C ALA A 188 5.67 -1.39 -13.66
N ILE A 189 6.73 -2.14 -13.36
CA ILE A 189 6.67 -3.59 -13.19
C ILE A 189 6.87 -3.91 -11.71
N PRO A 190 5.79 -4.31 -11.00
CA PRO A 190 5.91 -5.04 -9.76
C PRO A 190 6.23 -6.52 -10.09
N ALA A 191 7.42 -6.99 -9.74
CA ALA A 191 7.78 -8.40 -9.82
C ALA A 191 8.12 -8.95 -8.42
N ASP A 192 8.19 -10.27 -8.30
CA ASP A 192 8.47 -10.91 -7.01
C ASP A 192 9.87 -10.63 -6.48
N GLU A 193 10.83 -10.39 -7.37
CA GLU A 193 12.24 -10.17 -7.05
C GLU A 193 12.69 -8.70 -7.18
N GLN A 194 11.87 -7.86 -7.84
CA GLN A 194 12.23 -6.47 -8.11
C GLN A 194 11.01 -5.56 -8.30
N ALA A 195 11.23 -4.27 -8.07
CA ALA A 195 10.34 -3.21 -8.54
C ALA A 195 11.10 -2.32 -9.54
N LYS A 196 10.61 -2.24 -10.77
CA LYS A 196 11.18 -1.40 -11.83
C LYS A 196 10.18 -0.35 -12.25
N ALA A 197 10.64 0.90 -12.39
CA ALA A 197 9.86 1.97 -12.98
C ALA A 197 10.69 2.77 -13.99
N THR A 198 10.10 3.05 -15.14
CA THR A 198 10.65 3.93 -16.17
C THR A 198 9.71 5.12 -16.33
N VAL A 199 10.24 6.34 -16.17
CA VAL A 199 9.48 7.59 -16.29
C VAL A 199 10.11 8.46 -17.35
N ARG A 200 9.27 9.05 -18.21
CA ARG A 200 9.66 10.02 -19.22
C ARG A 200 9.31 11.42 -18.74
N ALA A 201 10.24 12.36 -18.83
CA ALA A 201 9.98 13.79 -18.71
C ALA A 201 9.96 14.44 -20.10
N TYR A 202 9.13 15.47 -20.28
CA TYR A 202 8.99 16.23 -21.52
C TYR A 202 9.14 17.73 -21.25
N MET A 203 9.80 18.43 -22.17
CA MET A 203 9.91 19.88 -22.19
C MET A 203 9.77 20.34 -23.64
N GLY A 204 8.56 20.73 -24.03
CA GLY A 204 8.23 20.97 -25.44
C GLY A 204 8.36 19.69 -26.27
N ALA A 205 9.23 19.70 -27.28
CA ALA A 205 9.49 18.55 -28.15
C ALA A 205 10.61 17.61 -27.63
N GLN A 206 11.36 18.03 -26.62
CA GLN A 206 12.43 17.23 -26.02
C GLN A 206 11.86 16.29 -24.96
N PHE A 207 12.47 15.11 -24.82
CA PHE A 207 12.13 14.17 -23.77
C PHE A 207 13.38 13.48 -23.23
N VAL A 208 13.31 13.06 -21.97
CA VAL A 208 14.33 12.22 -21.33
C VAL A 208 13.65 11.10 -20.55
N ASP A 209 14.20 9.89 -20.64
CA ASP A 209 13.78 8.74 -19.84
C ASP A 209 14.73 8.51 -18.68
N ALA A 210 14.18 8.12 -17.53
CA ALA A 210 14.95 7.61 -16.41
C ALA A 210 14.30 6.33 -15.87
N THR A 211 15.14 5.39 -15.46
CA THR A 211 14.74 4.08 -14.96
C THR A 211 15.32 3.86 -13.58
N VAL A 212 14.50 3.38 -12.66
CA VAL A 212 14.91 2.95 -11.32
C VAL A 212 14.52 1.50 -11.13
N ILE A 213 15.46 0.70 -10.60
CA ILE A 213 15.27 -0.71 -10.29
C ILE A 213 15.64 -0.93 -8.83
N HIS A 214 14.67 -1.41 -8.06
CA HIS A 214 14.91 -1.96 -6.74
C HIS A 214 15.01 -3.48 -6.83
N GLN A 215 16.23 -4.01 -6.71
CA GLN A 215 16.42 -5.44 -6.51
C GLN A 215 16.17 -5.76 -5.03
N PHE A 216 15.21 -6.65 -4.75
CA PHE A 216 14.77 -6.90 -3.38
C PHE A 216 15.81 -7.63 -2.52
N THR A 217 16.65 -8.47 -3.14
CA THR A 217 17.79 -9.12 -2.48
C THR A 217 18.77 -8.08 -1.92
N ILE A 218 19.24 -7.17 -2.78
CA ILE A 218 20.14 -6.08 -2.40
C ILE A 218 19.47 -5.15 -1.38
N SER A 219 18.21 -4.79 -1.61
CA SER A 219 17.48 -3.90 -0.71
C SER A 219 17.33 -4.50 0.70
N ARG A 220 17.12 -5.82 0.80
CA ARG A 220 17.06 -6.54 2.07
C ARG A 220 18.39 -6.52 2.80
N GLU A 221 19.51 -6.67 2.09
CA GLU A 221 20.86 -6.60 2.66
C GLU A 221 21.20 -5.19 3.15
N LEU A 222 20.88 -4.15 2.38
CA LEU A 222 21.06 -2.75 2.82
C LEU A 222 20.24 -2.45 4.08
N ILE A 223 18.98 -2.87 4.12
CA ILE A 223 18.14 -2.76 5.32
C ILE A 223 18.76 -3.55 6.50
N ALA A 224 19.36 -4.70 6.24
CA ALA A 224 20.05 -5.46 7.27
C ALA A 224 21.21 -4.69 7.89
N PHE A 225 22.10 -4.11 7.06
CA PHE A 225 23.20 -3.29 7.53
C PHE A 225 22.72 -2.08 8.35
N GLU A 226 21.73 -1.32 7.84
CA GLU A 226 21.17 -0.17 8.55
C GLU A 226 20.61 -0.54 9.93
N ILE A 227 19.89 -1.67 10.02
CA ILE A 227 19.30 -2.13 11.28
C ILE A 227 20.39 -2.61 12.26
N VAL A 228 21.39 -3.35 11.77
CA VAL A 228 22.52 -3.80 12.59
C VAL A 228 23.27 -2.61 13.16
N GLU A 229 23.70 -1.66 12.33
CA GLU A 229 24.39 -0.45 12.78
C GLU A 229 23.58 0.35 13.80
N LYS A 230 22.27 0.48 13.58
CA LYS A 230 21.39 1.19 14.49
C LYS A 230 21.28 0.46 15.84
N MET A 231 21.13 -0.86 15.83
CA MET A 231 21.07 -1.65 17.05
C MET A 231 22.37 -1.55 17.85
N GLU A 232 23.52 -1.60 17.18
CA GLU A 232 24.82 -1.43 17.83
C GLU A 232 24.99 -0.03 18.44
N LYS A 233 24.57 1.02 17.72
CA LYS A 233 24.52 2.40 18.25
C LYS A 233 23.60 2.53 19.47
N ASP A 234 22.50 1.79 19.49
CA ASP A 234 21.57 1.72 20.62
C ASP A 234 22.07 0.81 21.77
N GLY A 235 23.28 0.25 21.67
CA GLY A 235 23.87 -0.65 22.67
C GLY A 235 23.25 -2.05 22.69
N LYS A 236 22.50 -2.43 21.65
CA LYS A 236 21.87 -3.74 21.51
C LYS A 236 22.72 -4.67 20.66
N LYS A 237 22.86 -5.92 21.11
CA LYS A 237 23.56 -6.96 20.33
C LYS A 237 22.72 -7.35 19.11
N ALA A 238 23.20 -7.04 17.91
CA ALA A 238 22.54 -7.38 16.65
C ALA A 238 23.02 -8.73 16.06
N ILE A 239 24.27 -9.09 16.34
CA ILE A 239 24.94 -10.29 15.83
C ILE A 239 25.22 -11.24 16.99
N GLU A 240 24.76 -12.49 16.91
CA GLU A 240 24.97 -13.54 17.91
C GLU A 240 26.35 -14.19 17.79
N GLY A 241 26.81 -14.36 16.55
CA GLY A 241 28.09 -14.98 16.19
C GLY A 241 28.32 -14.90 14.69
N TYR A 242 29.28 -15.67 14.18
CA TYR A 242 29.56 -15.80 12.76
C TYR A 242 29.47 -17.27 12.36
N ASP A 243 29.01 -17.54 11.15
CA ASP A 243 29.04 -18.89 10.59
C ASP A 243 30.47 -19.28 10.14
N GLU A 244 30.61 -20.51 9.65
CA GLU A 244 31.90 -21.07 9.22
C GLU A 244 32.52 -20.30 8.03
N GLU A 245 31.72 -19.51 7.31
CA GLU A 245 32.14 -18.67 6.18
C GLU A 245 32.40 -17.22 6.61
N GLY A 246 32.31 -16.91 7.91
CA GLY A 246 32.52 -15.58 8.45
C GLY A 246 31.34 -14.62 8.26
N ARG A 247 30.15 -15.12 7.93
CA ARG A 247 28.94 -14.27 7.78
C ARG A 247 28.25 -14.09 9.13
N PRO A 248 27.71 -12.88 9.41
CA PRO A 248 27.09 -12.59 10.69
C PRO A 248 25.78 -13.36 10.88
N ILE A 249 25.67 -14.08 11.99
CA ILE A 249 24.44 -14.72 12.46
C ILE A 249 23.66 -13.68 13.27
N LEU A 250 22.55 -13.22 12.71
CA LEU A 250 21.72 -12.17 13.32
C LEU A 250 20.86 -12.70 14.49
N THR A 251 20.66 -11.87 15.51
CA THR A 251 19.71 -12.15 16.59
C THR A 251 18.28 -12.25 16.07
N GLN A 252 17.40 -12.93 16.81
CA GLN A 252 15.97 -12.99 16.47
C GLN A 252 15.32 -11.60 16.43
N GLU A 253 15.74 -10.69 17.33
CA GLU A 253 15.27 -9.29 17.32
C GLU A 253 15.71 -8.56 16.04
N ALA A 254 16.98 -8.71 15.63
CA ALA A 254 17.49 -8.12 14.39
C ALA A 254 16.76 -8.67 13.17
N LYS A 255 16.59 -10.01 13.06
CA LYS A 255 15.83 -10.67 11.99
C LYS A 255 14.41 -10.12 11.87
N TYR A 256 13.69 -9.98 12.99
CA TYR A 256 12.33 -9.44 13.01
C TYR A 256 12.28 -7.98 12.55
N ARG A 257 13.20 -7.12 13.03
CA ARG A 257 13.26 -5.70 12.63
C ARG A 257 13.54 -5.55 11.13
N ILE A 258 14.47 -6.34 10.60
CA ILE A 258 14.82 -6.37 9.17
C ILE A 258 13.61 -6.82 8.35
N TYR A 259 12.99 -7.95 8.72
CA TYR A 259 11.81 -8.46 8.04
C TYR A 259 10.67 -7.43 8.01
N LYS A 260 10.34 -6.84 9.16
CA LYS A 260 9.31 -5.81 9.27
C LYS A 260 9.60 -4.60 8.38
N ARG A 261 10.84 -4.10 8.38
CA ARG A 261 11.25 -2.95 7.55
C ARG A 261 11.22 -3.29 6.07
N PHE A 262 11.69 -4.48 5.69
CA PHE A 262 11.69 -4.96 4.32
C PHE A 262 10.28 -5.16 3.77
N MET A 263 9.35 -5.74 4.54
CA MET A 263 7.94 -5.87 4.12
C MET A 263 7.28 -4.52 3.92
N HIS A 264 7.59 -3.54 4.78
CA HIS A 264 7.13 -2.17 4.57
C HIS A 264 7.69 -1.63 3.25
N PHE A 265 9.01 -1.74 3.01
CA PHE A 265 9.64 -1.34 1.76
C PHE A 265 9.00 -1.97 0.53
N ARG A 266 8.84 -3.30 0.51
CA ARG A 266 8.26 -4.04 -0.61
C ARG A 266 6.85 -3.53 -0.96
N ASN A 267 6.03 -3.21 0.04
CA ASN A 267 4.68 -2.69 -0.18
C ASN A 267 4.64 -1.33 -0.89
N PHE A 268 5.67 -0.50 -0.79
CA PHE A 268 5.72 0.80 -1.45
C PHE A 268 6.82 0.92 -2.52
N ALA A 269 7.58 -0.14 -2.79
CA ALA A 269 8.77 -0.12 -3.64
C ALA A 269 8.47 0.38 -5.06
N ILE A 270 7.33 0.01 -5.65
CA ILE A 270 6.96 0.50 -6.99
C ILE A 270 6.67 2.01 -6.99
N ARG A 271 6.01 2.52 -5.95
CA ARG A 271 5.73 3.95 -5.81
C ARG A 271 7.02 4.73 -5.59
N ASP A 272 7.92 4.20 -4.76
CA ASP A 272 9.25 4.78 -4.54
C ASP A 272 10.07 4.81 -5.84
N ALA A 273 10.08 3.71 -6.60
CA ALA A 273 10.75 3.65 -7.90
C ALA A 273 10.20 4.71 -8.88
N ILE A 274 8.87 4.86 -8.97
CA ILE A 274 8.24 5.87 -9.82
C ILE A 274 8.66 7.28 -9.38
N SER A 275 8.58 7.59 -8.08
CA SER A 275 8.95 8.90 -7.56
C SER A 275 10.43 9.24 -7.79
N LYS A 276 11.33 8.27 -7.60
CA LYS A 276 12.77 8.44 -7.87
C LYS A 276 13.06 8.58 -9.37
N ALA A 277 12.45 7.76 -10.20
CA ALA A 277 12.61 7.85 -11.66
C ALA A 277 12.10 9.19 -12.19
N ALA A 278 10.94 9.67 -11.71
CA ALA A 278 10.41 10.99 -12.07
C ALA A 278 11.37 12.11 -11.67
N ARG A 279 11.90 12.08 -10.45
CA ARG A 279 12.89 13.06 -9.97
C ARG A 279 14.13 13.08 -10.86
N ILE A 280 14.70 11.91 -11.19
CA ILE A 280 15.88 11.82 -12.06
C ILE A 280 15.56 12.37 -13.46
N ALA A 281 14.45 11.95 -14.09
CA ALA A 281 14.06 12.44 -15.41
C ALA A 281 13.84 13.96 -15.44
N GLN A 282 13.26 14.52 -14.37
CA GLN A 282 13.08 15.97 -14.21
C GLN A 282 14.42 16.70 -14.05
N LEU A 283 15.36 16.18 -13.25
CA LEU A 283 16.70 16.77 -13.13
C LEU A 283 17.45 16.73 -14.47
N LYS A 284 17.38 15.61 -15.19
CA LYS A 284 17.97 15.44 -16.52
C LYS A 284 17.50 16.50 -17.50
N ILE A 285 16.18 16.60 -17.68
CA ILE A 285 15.63 17.50 -18.70
C ILE A 285 15.81 18.98 -18.35
N LEU A 286 16.01 19.30 -17.06
CA LEU A 286 16.35 20.63 -16.59
C LEU A 286 17.85 20.93 -16.61
N ASN A 287 18.71 19.97 -16.98
CA ASN A 287 20.18 20.04 -16.84
C ASN A 287 20.61 20.44 -15.42
N LYS A 288 19.96 19.86 -14.41
CA LYS A 288 20.23 20.08 -12.98
C LYS A 288 20.68 18.81 -12.26
N GLU A 289 21.05 17.77 -12.99
CA GLU A 289 21.66 16.61 -12.36
C GLU A 289 22.97 16.99 -11.70
N TRP A 290 23.23 16.33 -10.57
CA TRP A 290 24.57 16.25 -10.04
C TRP A 290 25.44 15.53 -11.06
N ARG A 291 26.65 16.08 -11.27
CA ARG A 291 27.69 15.47 -12.08
C ARG A 291 28.99 15.50 -11.30
N GLU A 292 29.70 14.38 -11.27
CA GLU A 292 31.02 14.33 -10.65
C GLU A 292 32.00 15.16 -11.49
N GLU A 293 33.01 15.75 -10.84
CA GLU A 293 34.01 16.61 -11.52
C GLU A 293 34.71 15.85 -12.66
N GLU A 294 35.02 14.58 -12.43
CA GLU A 294 35.62 13.66 -13.42
C GLU A 294 34.72 13.43 -14.64
N GLU A 295 33.39 13.39 -14.47
CA GLU A 295 32.42 13.23 -15.55
C GLU A 295 32.38 14.50 -16.44
N ILE A 296 32.47 15.67 -15.81
CA ILE A 296 32.50 16.98 -16.49
C ILE A 296 33.81 17.13 -17.28
N GLU A 297 34.94 16.74 -16.69
CA GLU A 297 36.26 16.78 -17.34
C GLU A 297 36.35 15.83 -18.54
N ALA A 298 35.79 14.63 -18.42
CA ALA A 298 35.73 13.66 -19.51
C ALA A 298 34.95 14.20 -20.71
N GLU A 299 33.74 14.74 -20.49
CA GLU A 299 32.96 15.35 -21.58
C GLU A 299 33.66 16.56 -22.20
N ALA A 300 34.25 17.44 -21.39
CA ALA A 300 34.98 18.59 -21.89
C ALA A 300 36.19 18.17 -22.75
N SER A 301 36.82 17.04 -22.40
CA SER A 301 37.91 16.44 -23.16
C SER A 301 37.42 15.83 -24.47
N GLU A 302 36.28 15.13 -24.47
CA GLU A 302 35.65 14.61 -25.69
C GLU A 302 35.26 15.72 -26.67
N VAL A 303 34.63 16.79 -26.18
CA VAL A 303 34.27 17.95 -27.01
C VAL A 303 35.52 18.59 -27.64
N LYS A 304 36.61 18.72 -26.87
CA LYS A 304 37.89 19.22 -27.39
C LYS A 304 38.46 18.28 -28.46
N MET A 305 38.48 16.97 -28.23
CA MET A 305 38.96 15.98 -29.22
C MET A 305 38.17 16.04 -30.52
N VAL A 306 36.83 16.10 -30.45
CA VAL A 306 35.97 16.21 -31.64
C VAL A 306 36.20 17.53 -32.39
N HIS A 307 36.42 18.64 -31.68
CA HIS A 307 36.73 19.93 -32.30
C HIS A 307 38.14 20.01 -32.89
N GLU A 308 39.09 19.23 -32.37
CA GLU A 308 40.45 19.12 -32.90
C GLU A 308 40.53 18.21 -34.12
N GLU A 309 39.75 17.11 -34.17
CA GLU A 309 39.65 16.24 -35.34
C GLU A 309 38.84 16.85 -36.51
N GLY A 310 38.04 17.89 -36.24
CA GLY A 310 37.25 18.62 -37.24
C GLY A 310 37.96 19.80 -37.92
N ARG A 311 39.25 20.03 -37.66
CA ARG A 311 40.09 21.05 -38.31
C ARG A 311 41.12 20.42 -39.25
#